data_AF-A0A1W9UPP7-F1
#
_entry.id   AF-A0A1W9UPP7-F1
#
_cell.length_a   1.000
_cell.length_b   1.000
_cell.length_c   1.000
_cell.angle_alpha   90.00
_cell.angle_beta   90.00
_cell.angle_gamma   90.00
#
_symmetry.space_group_name_H-M   'P 1'
#
loop_
_entity.id
_entity.type
_entity.pdbx_description
1 polymer ?
#
loop_
_entity_poly.entity_id
_entity_poly.type
_entity_poly.pdbx_seq_one_letter_code
_entity_poly.pdbx_strand_id
1 'polypeptide(L)'
;MVYFHAPPRMYWGFGALRFIARGVKGMDVAEGALPQPDSARGARFIFLPSRLDELSVIRARYPGGMERPIYSDADGRLLYVLYEVRETE
;
A
#
# COMPACT_ATOMS: atom_id res chain seq x y z
N MET A 1 1.48 5.30 -8.59
CA MET A 1 0.78 3.99 -8.67
C MET A 1 0.57 3.46 -7.25
N VAL A 2 -0.54 2.79 -6.97
CA VAL A 2 -0.79 2.14 -5.67
C VAL A 2 -0.66 0.62 -5.79
N TYR A 3 0.06 0.01 -4.86
CA TYR A 3 0.22 -1.44 -4.71
C TYR A 3 -0.51 -1.86 -3.44
N PHE A 4 -1.64 -2.56 -3.61
CA PHE A 4 -2.59 -2.84 -2.55
C PHE A 4 -2.38 -4.27 -2.01
N HIS A 5 -1.62 -4.39 -0.92
CA HIS A 5 -1.35 -5.64 -0.20
C HIS A 5 -2.48 -5.91 0.80
N ALA A 6 -3.64 -6.25 0.25
CA ALA A 6 -4.88 -6.46 0.99
C ALA A 6 -5.68 -7.72 0.59
N PRO A 7 -5.54 -8.27 -0.63
CA PRO A 7 -6.16 -9.56 -0.94
C PRO A 7 -5.74 -10.66 0.05
N PRO A 8 -6.62 -11.63 0.34
CA PRO A 8 -7.98 -11.77 -0.18
C PRO A 8 -9.04 -10.95 0.58
N ARG A 9 -8.65 -10.13 1.59
CA ARG A 9 -9.60 -9.42 2.46
C ARG A 9 -10.22 -8.19 1.81
N MET A 10 -9.47 -7.48 0.97
CA MET A 10 -9.94 -6.30 0.26
C MET A 10 -9.26 -6.19 -1.09
N TYR A 11 -9.96 -5.63 -2.09
CA TYR A 11 -9.50 -5.50 -3.46
C TYR A 11 -9.61 -4.05 -3.93
N TRP A 12 -8.56 -3.52 -4.55
CA TRP A 12 -8.42 -2.12 -4.98
C TRP A 12 -9.57 -1.67 -5.88
N GLY A 13 -10.02 -2.55 -6.77
CA GLY A 13 -11.09 -2.27 -7.72
C GLY A 13 -12.50 -2.54 -7.20
N PHE A 14 -12.70 -2.94 -5.94
CA PHE A 14 -13.99 -3.42 -5.44
C PHE A 14 -14.56 -2.54 -4.31
N GLY A 15 -15.90 -2.54 -4.19
CA GLY A 15 -16.61 -1.83 -3.12
C GLY A 15 -16.38 -0.30 -3.13
N ALA A 16 -16.32 0.29 -1.93
CA ALA A 16 -16.21 1.73 -1.73
C ALA A 16 -14.93 2.35 -2.32
N LEU A 17 -13.83 1.59 -2.40
CA LEU A 17 -12.54 2.08 -2.91
C LEU A 17 -12.63 2.57 -4.35
N ARG A 18 -13.43 1.91 -5.19
CA ARG A 18 -13.66 2.35 -6.59
C ARG A 18 -14.24 3.76 -6.67
N PHE A 19 -15.01 4.19 -5.67
CA PHE A 19 -15.66 5.50 -5.65
C PHE A 19 -14.84 6.56 -4.93
N ILE A 20 -14.07 6.18 -3.90
CA ILE A 20 -13.23 7.09 -3.11
C ILE A 20 -11.92 7.40 -3.85
N ALA A 21 -11.27 6.37 -4.40
CA ALA A 21 -9.97 6.49 -5.07
C ALA A 21 -10.10 6.75 -6.59
N ARG A 22 -11.14 7.49 -7.02
CA ARG A 22 -11.36 7.79 -8.43
C ARG A 22 -10.14 8.53 -9.02
N GLY A 23 -9.66 8.05 -10.16
CA GLY A 23 -8.49 8.62 -10.84
C GLY A 23 -7.14 8.16 -10.30
N VAL A 24 -7.10 7.38 -9.20
CA VAL A 24 -5.86 6.82 -8.67
C VAL A 24 -5.61 5.45 -9.28
N LYS A 25 -4.54 5.33 -10.07
CA LYS A 25 -4.09 4.04 -10.60
C LYS A 25 -3.55 3.17 -9.46
N GLY A 26 -4.04 1.95 -9.36
CA GLY A 26 -3.51 0.95 -8.44
C GLY A 26 -3.86 -0.47 -8.86
N MET A 27 -3.21 -1.43 -8.21
CA MET A 27 -3.36 -2.85 -8.46
C MET A 27 -3.33 -3.66 -7.17
N ASP A 28 -4.01 -4.79 -7.19
CA ASP A 28 -3.98 -5.79 -6.12
C ASP A 28 -2.65 -6.56 -6.15
N VAL A 29 -2.05 -6.75 -4.99
CA VAL A 29 -0.82 -7.54 -4.84
C VAL A 29 -1.14 -8.85 -4.12
N ALA A 30 -0.95 -9.95 -4.84
CA ALA A 30 -1.10 -11.29 -4.30
C ALA A 30 -0.12 -11.53 -3.14
N GLU A 31 -0.47 -12.43 -2.23
CA GLU A 31 0.39 -12.79 -1.11
C GLU A 31 1.73 -13.37 -1.60
N GLY A 32 2.83 -12.90 -1.00
CA GLY A 32 4.20 -13.26 -1.41
C GLY A 32 4.68 -12.65 -2.73
N ALA A 33 3.83 -11.91 -3.47
CA ALA A 33 4.27 -11.23 -4.67
C ALA A 33 5.08 -9.97 -4.32
N LEU A 34 6.19 -9.76 -5.05
CA LEU A 34 7.06 -8.61 -4.86
C LEU A 34 6.95 -7.66 -6.05
N PRO A 35 6.04 -6.67 -6.01
CA PRO A 35 5.93 -5.69 -7.09
C PRO A 35 7.25 -4.93 -7.26
N GLN A 36 7.58 -4.63 -8.51
CA GLN A 36 8.74 -3.83 -8.88
C GLN A 36 8.23 -2.51 -9.50
N PRO A 37 7.88 -1.51 -8.68
CA PRO A 37 7.55 -0.21 -9.21
C PRO A 37 8.72 0.43 -9.92
N ASP A 38 8.39 1.17 -10.98
CA ASP A 38 9.25 2.20 -11.53
C ASP A 38 9.48 3.29 -10.46
N SER A 39 10.66 3.28 -9.85
CA SER A 39 11.04 4.25 -8.82
C SER A 39 11.09 5.69 -9.35
N ALA A 40 11.30 5.86 -10.65
CA ALA A 40 11.27 7.16 -11.31
C ALA A 40 9.86 7.73 -11.48
N ARG A 41 8.82 7.10 -10.96
CA ARG A 41 7.43 7.63 -10.97
C ARG A 41 6.79 7.66 -9.59
N GLY A 42 7.55 7.30 -8.56
CA GLY A 42 7.08 7.09 -7.20
C GLY A 42 6.10 5.90 -7.05
N ALA A 43 6.04 5.37 -5.84
CA ALA A 43 5.19 4.24 -5.51
C ALA A 43 4.53 4.41 -4.15
N ARG A 44 3.29 3.95 -4.03
CA ARG A 44 2.57 3.88 -2.76
C ARG A 44 2.19 2.44 -2.50
N PHE A 45 2.56 1.91 -1.36
CA PHE A 45 2.19 0.56 -0.94
C PHE A 45 1.25 0.68 0.25
N ILE A 46 0.14 -0.06 0.22
CA ILE A 46 -0.81 -0.10 1.32
C ILE A 46 -0.85 -1.53 1.84
N PHE A 47 -0.61 -1.70 3.13
CA PHE A 47 -0.61 -2.98 3.82
C PHE A 47 -1.70 -3.02 4.86
N LEU A 48 -2.54 -4.05 4.83
CA LEU A 48 -3.41 -4.36 5.97
C LEU A 48 -2.57 -4.89 7.15
N PRO A 49 -3.06 -4.80 8.41
CA PRO A 49 -2.37 -5.32 9.58
C PRO A 49 -1.89 -6.77 9.45
N SER A 50 -2.66 -7.61 8.74
CA SER A 50 -2.29 -9.02 8.50
C SER A 50 -1.24 -9.25 7.43
N ARG A 51 -0.78 -8.20 6.74
CA ARG A 51 0.20 -8.27 5.64
C ARG A 51 1.46 -7.45 5.98
N LEU A 52 1.64 -7.03 7.23
CA LEU A 52 2.76 -6.19 7.64
C LEU A 52 4.13 -6.88 7.56
N ASP A 53 4.18 -8.21 7.55
CA ASP A 53 5.46 -8.92 7.34
C ASP A 53 6.08 -8.59 5.96
N GLU A 54 5.24 -8.34 4.95
CA GLU A 54 5.70 -7.93 3.61
C GLU A 54 6.22 -6.50 3.56
N LEU A 55 5.77 -5.63 4.48
CA LEU A 55 6.25 -4.24 4.57
C LEU A 55 7.76 -4.22 4.86
N SER A 56 8.27 -5.15 5.68
CA SER A 56 9.70 -5.25 5.98
C SER A 56 10.55 -5.46 4.71
N VAL A 57 10.05 -6.23 3.75
CA VAL A 57 10.74 -6.46 2.47
C VAL A 57 10.73 -5.19 1.61
N ILE A 58 9.62 -4.46 1.57
CA ILE A 58 9.52 -3.19 0.84
C ILE A 58 10.42 -2.11 1.46
N ARG A 59 10.45 -2.01 2.79
CA ARG A 59 11.38 -1.10 3.51
C ARG A 59 12.83 -1.40 3.18
N ALA A 60 13.22 -2.67 3.15
CA ALA A 60 14.59 -3.07 2.82
C ALA A 60 14.95 -2.72 1.36
N ARG A 61 13.98 -2.84 0.44
CA ARG A 61 14.17 -2.50 -0.97
C ARG A 61 14.22 -0.99 -1.23
N TYR A 62 13.46 -0.21 -0.48
CA TYR A 62 13.33 1.24 -0.66
C TYR A 62 13.56 1.99 0.66
N PRO A 63 14.76 1.96 1.24
CA PRO A 63 15.00 2.43 2.62
C PRO A 63 14.72 3.92 2.86
N GLY A 64 14.65 4.74 1.81
CA GLY A 64 14.26 6.16 1.89
C GLY A 64 12.76 6.43 1.85
N GLY A 65 11.91 5.39 1.81
CA GLY A 65 10.47 5.56 1.79
C GLY A 65 9.90 6.00 3.15
N MET A 66 8.75 6.67 3.09
CA MET A 66 8.05 7.21 4.25
C MET A 66 6.92 6.30 4.69
N GLU A 67 6.93 5.93 5.96
CA GLU A 67 5.88 5.12 6.55
C GLU A 67 4.87 5.94 7.34
N ARG A 68 3.58 5.63 7.15
CA ARG A 68 2.47 6.26 7.84
C ARG A 68 1.43 5.20 8.25
N PRO A 69 1.35 4.83 9.53
CA PRO A 69 0.24 4.02 10.03
C PRO A 69 -1.04 4.86 10.08
N ILE A 70 -2.15 4.29 9.61
CA ILE A 70 -3.47 4.92 9.62
C ILE A 70 -4.37 4.16 10.57
N TYR A 71 -4.86 4.85 11.60
CA TYR A 71 -5.73 4.30 12.63
C TYR A 71 -7.18 4.72 12.40
N SER A 72 -8.12 3.96 12.95
CA SER A 72 -9.52 4.35 12.98
C SER A 72 -9.75 5.39 14.06
N ASP A 73 -10.38 6.51 13.71
CA ASP A 73 -10.79 7.53 14.68
C ASP A 73 -11.88 7.02 15.65
N ALA A 74 -12.60 5.95 15.28
CA ALA A 74 -13.72 5.43 16.06
C ALA A 74 -13.30 4.50 17.21
N ASP A 75 -12.27 3.66 16.99
CA ASP A 75 -11.86 2.61 17.94
C ASP A 75 -10.34 2.52 18.15
N GLY A 76 -9.55 3.38 17.48
CA GLY A 76 -8.10 3.41 17.60
C GLY A 76 -7.37 2.23 16.93
N ARG A 77 -8.07 1.32 16.24
CA ARG A 77 -7.42 0.16 15.60
C ARG A 77 -6.63 0.56 14.37
N LEU A 78 -5.51 -0.11 14.12
CA LEU A 78 -4.75 0.05 12.88
C LEU A 78 -5.59 -0.45 11.69
N LEU A 79 -5.86 0.44 10.74
CA LEU A 79 -6.61 0.10 9.52
C LEU A 79 -5.67 -0.41 8.42
N TYR A 80 -4.59 0.34 8.19
CA TYR A 80 -3.54 -0.02 7.23
C TYR A 80 -2.29 0.82 7.49
N VAL A 81 -1.18 0.40 6.89
CA VAL A 81 0.06 1.19 6.80
C VAL A 81 0.27 1.61 5.36
N LEU A 82 0.52 2.90 5.16
CA LEU A 82 0.93 3.47 3.88
C LEU A 82 2.45 3.62 3.87
N TYR A 83 3.10 3.08 2.85
CA TYR A 83 4.52 3.29 2.58
C TYR A 83 4.69 4.03 1.25
N GLU A 84 5.30 5.21 1.27
CA GLU A 84 5.47 6.06 0.10
C GLU A 84 6.94 6.15 -0.31
N VAL A 85 7.23 5.72 -1.53
CA VAL A 85 8.51 5.93 -2.20
C VAL A 85 8.34 7.12 -3.14
N ARG A 86 9.11 8.18 -2.91
CA ARG A 86 9.08 9.37 -3.75
C ARG A 86 9.74 9.08 -5.10
N GLU A 87 9.27 9.78 -6.12
CA GLU A 87 9.95 9.88 -7.40
C GLU A 87 11.36 10.44 -7.17
N THR A 88 12.34 9.82 -7.83
CA THR A 88 13.70 10.35 -7.86
C THR A 88 13.74 11.30 -9.06
N GLU A 89 13.96 12.60 -8.82
CA GLU A 89 14.16 13.61 -9.87
C GLU A 89 15.34 13.28 -10.78
#